data_AF-A0A3D0NHL9-F1
#
_entry.id   AF-A0A3D0NHL9-F1
#
_cell.length_a   1.000
_cell.length_b   1.000
_cell.length_c   1.000
_cell.angle_alpha   90.00
_cell.angle_beta   90.00
_cell.angle_gamma   90.00
#
_symmetry.space_group_name_H-M   'P 1'
#
loop_
_entity.id
_entity.type
_entity.pdbx_description
1 polymer ?
#
loop_
_entity_poly.entity_id
_entity_poly.type
_entity_poly.pdbx_seq_one_letter_code
_entity_poly.pdbx_strand_id
1 'polypeptide(L)'
;FAGSMSGFLTPSNTQLNGAISNGINASGATVEAMWGAPQLGRWKFRDPNVHANLLVANNTRLWVYSPQAVTCTDPAAMIGFCDQAQGSNRTFYAHYRSLGGKNGYFDFPAAGNHDWGSWSAALGALANDVAAAIQ
;
A
#
# COMPACT_ATOMS: atom_id res chain seq x y z
N PHE A 1 13.17 -1.52 8.71
CA PHE A 1 12.48 -2.35 7.71
C PHE A 1 11.01 -1.90 7.61
N ALA A 2 10.40 -1.94 6.43
CA ALA A 2 8.96 -1.75 6.26
C ALA A 2 8.41 -2.61 5.12
N GLY A 3 7.29 -3.30 5.36
CA GLY A 3 6.63 -4.18 4.39
C GLY A 3 5.20 -3.74 4.08
N SER A 4 4.76 -3.90 2.83
CA SER A 4 3.36 -3.71 2.43
C SER A 4 2.93 -4.81 1.45
N MET A 5 1.80 -5.44 1.73
CA MET A 5 1.18 -6.45 0.87
C MET A 5 -0.19 -5.94 0.45
N SER A 6 -0.32 -5.50 -0.80
CA SER A 6 -1.53 -4.92 -1.37
C SER A 6 -2.07 -3.69 -0.63
N GLY A 7 -1.23 -2.98 0.13
CA GLY A 7 -1.66 -1.78 0.84
C GLY A 7 -1.94 -0.61 -0.09
N PHE A 8 -2.82 0.31 0.33
CA PHE A 8 -3.08 1.55 -0.38
C PHE A 8 -1.97 2.58 -0.10
N LEU A 9 -0.99 2.70 -1.01
CA LEU A 9 0.23 3.50 -0.77
C LEU A 9 0.13 4.98 -1.16
N THR A 10 -1.00 5.42 -1.72
CA THR A 10 -1.27 6.83 -2.06
C THR A 10 -2.63 7.29 -1.51
N PRO A 11 -2.94 7.07 -0.21
CA PRO A 11 -4.29 7.22 0.34
C PRO A 11 -4.80 8.67 0.26
N SER A 12 -3.96 9.68 0.08
CA SER A 12 -4.39 11.07 -0.07
C SER A 12 -4.82 11.45 -1.49
N ASN A 13 -4.55 10.60 -2.49
CA ASN A 13 -5.02 10.80 -3.87
C ASN A 13 -6.56 10.81 -3.91
N THR A 14 -7.17 11.70 -4.71
CA THR A 14 -8.62 11.90 -4.77
C THR A 14 -9.42 10.63 -5.06
N GLN A 15 -8.97 9.80 -6.01
CA GLN A 15 -9.65 8.56 -6.34
C GLN A 15 -9.57 7.57 -5.17
N LEU A 16 -8.38 7.43 -4.58
CA LEU A 16 -8.14 6.45 -3.52
C LEU A 16 -8.75 6.87 -2.18
N ASN A 17 -8.72 8.16 -1.83
CA ASN A 17 -9.39 8.65 -0.62
C ASN A 17 -10.91 8.48 -0.71
N GLY A 18 -11.51 8.60 -1.90
CA GLY A 18 -12.92 8.34 -2.13
C GLY A 18 -13.26 6.86 -1.95
N ALA A 19 -12.44 5.96 -2.50
CA ALA A 19 -12.56 4.52 -2.32
C ALA A 19 -12.47 4.11 -0.84
N ILE A 20 -11.44 4.60 -0.12
CA ILE A 20 -11.26 4.33 1.31
C ILE A 20 -12.43 4.89 2.13
N SER A 21 -12.88 6.11 1.83
CA SER A 21 -14.02 6.73 2.50
C SER A 21 -15.29 5.91 2.32
N ASN A 22 -15.57 5.45 1.10
CA ASN A 22 -16.71 4.58 0.82
C ASN A 22 -16.61 3.26 1.59
N GLY A 23 -15.46 2.58 1.51
CA GLY A 23 -15.23 1.31 2.19
C GLY A 23 -15.43 1.37 3.71
N ILE A 24 -14.84 2.36 4.37
CA ILE A 24 -14.93 2.55 5.83
C ILE A 24 -16.35 2.94 6.25
N ASN A 25 -17.00 3.85 5.52
CA ASN A 25 -18.36 4.28 5.86
C ASN A 25 -19.38 3.14 5.62
N ALA A 26 -19.20 2.34 4.56
CA ALA A 26 -20.03 1.17 4.29
C ALA A 26 -19.88 0.07 5.35
N SER A 27 -18.76 0.01 6.06
CA SER A 27 -18.58 -0.91 7.19
C SER A 27 -19.24 -0.43 8.49
N GLY A 28 -19.90 0.74 8.49
CA GLY A 28 -20.53 1.33 9.66
C GLY A 28 -19.60 2.19 10.54
N ALA A 29 -18.35 2.40 10.11
CA ALA A 29 -17.41 3.32 10.75
C ALA A 29 -17.52 4.74 10.15
N THR A 30 -16.76 5.70 10.68
CA THR A 30 -16.75 7.08 10.18
C THR A 30 -15.34 7.47 9.74
N VAL A 31 -15.13 7.62 8.43
CA VAL A 31 -13.81 7.97 7.88
C VAL A 31 -13.31 9.34 8.37
N GLU A 32 -14.21 10.29 8.60
CA GLU A 32 -13.86 11.62 9.11
C GLU A 32 -13.34 11.57 10.55
N ALA A 33 -13.71 10.56 11.34
CA ALA A 33 -13.17 10.35 12.68
C ALA A 33 -11.72 9.82 12.63
N MET A 34 -11.29 9.22 11.51
CA MET A 34 -9.94 8.71 11.33
C MET A 34 -8.94 9.86 11.14
N TRP A 35 -9.05 10.60 10.02
CA TRP A 35 -8.12 11.70 9.68
C TRP A 35 -8.84 13.00 9.29
N GLY A 36 -10.16 13.11 9.50
CA GLY A 36 -10.98 14.20 8.98
C GLY A 36 -11.32 14.06 7.51
N ALA A 37 -12.07 15.04 7.02
CA ALA A 37 -12.39 15.16 5.61
C ALA A 37 -11.09 15.25 4.77
N PRO A 38 -10.96 14.47 3.68
CA PRO A 38 -9.75 14.44 2.83
C PRO A 38 -9.27 15.81 2.35
N GLN A 39 -10.21 16.74 2.16
CA GLN A 39 -9.96 18.10 1.69
C GLN A 39 -9.18 18.95 2.71
N LEU A 40 -9.14 18.53 3.98
CA LEU A 40 -8.44 19.24 5.06
C LEU A 40 -6.94 18.89 5.14
N GLY A 41 -6.42 18.09 4.19
CA GLY A 41 -4.98 17.83 4.02
C GLY A 41 -4.34 16.86 5.00
N ARG A 42 -4.99 16.52 6.12
CA ARG A 42 -4.46 15.60 7.15
C ARG A 42 -4.14 14.19 6.63
N TRP A 43 -4.81 13.75 5.57
CA TRP A 43 -4.50 12.48 4.90
C TRP A 43 -3.07 12.43 4.36
N LYS A 44 -2.54 13.56 3.88
CA LYS A 44 -1.16 13.65 3.40
C LYS A 44 -0.15 13.36 4.51
N PHE A 45 -0.49 13.61 5.78
CA PHE A 45 0.39 13.34 6.92
C PHE A 45 0.55 11.84 7.21
N ARG A 46 -0.24 11.00 6.56
CA ARG A 46 -0.26 9.54 6.72
C ARG A 46 -0.10 8.81 5.38
N ASP A 47 0.29 9.55 4.33
CA ASP A 47 0.43 9.02 2.98
C ASP A 47 1.89 8.56 2.74
N PRO A 48 2.14 7.25 2.52
CA PRO A 48 3.50 6.75 2.28
C PRO A 48 4.17 7.38 1.07
N ASN A 49 3.42 7.67 0.01
CA ASN A 49 3.95 8.27 -1.20
C ASN A 49 4.34 9.73 -1.00
N VAL A 50 3.56 10.51 -0.23
CA VAL A 50 3.94 11.87 0.18
C VAL A 50 5.23 11.86 1.00
N HIS A 51 5.39 10.85 1.85
CA HIS A 51 6.55 10.69 2.73
C HIS A 51 7.66 9.81 2.14
N ALA A 52 7.62 9.47 0.84
CA ALA A 52 8.57 8.55 0.22
C ALA A 52 10.03 9.03 0.35
N ASN A 53 10.27 10.35 0.35
CA ASN A 53 11.60 10.91 0.56
C ASN A 53 12.19 10.57 1.94
N LEU A 54 11.37 10.41 2.98
CA LEU A 54 11.84 9.96 4.30
C LEU A 54 12.32 8.51 4.25
N LEU A 55 11.64 7.65 3.48
CA LEU A 55 12.05 6.26 3.31
C LEU A 55 13.39 6.17 2.58
N VAL A 56 13.60 7.02 1.56
CA VAL A 56 14.88 7.14 0.84
C VAL A 56 15.97 7.68 1.77
N ALA A 57 15.74 8.81 2.43
CA ALA A 57 16.71 9.46 3.31
C ALA A 57 17.14 8.56 4.49
N ASN A 58 16.20 7.80 5.05
CA ASN A 58 16.48 6.85 6.13
C ASN A 58 17.04 5.51 5.62
N ASN A 59 17.28 5.37 4.32
CA ASN A 59 17.70 4.12 3.68
C ASN A 59 16.86 2.91 4.13
N THR A 60 15.55 3.11 4.31
CA THR A 60 14.67 2.08 4.87
C THR A 60 14.63 0.89 3.93
N ARG A 61 14.90 -0.33 4.46
CA ARG A 61 14.64 -1.56 3.70
C ARG A 61 13.14 -1.72 3.47
N LEU A 62 12.72 -1.61 2.22
CA LEU A 62 11.31 -1.75 1.80
C LEU A 62 11.06 -3.12 1.15
N TRP A 63 9.89 -3.66 1.42
CA TRP A 63 9.32 -4.81 0.70
C TRP A 63 7.88 -4.53 0.32
N VAL A 64 7.59 -4.40 -0.97
CA VAL A 64 6.25 -4.09 -1.47
C VAL A 64 5.79 -5.18 -2.41
N TYR A 65 4.63 -5.77 -2.11
CA TYR A 65 4.00 -6.82 -2.90
C TYR A 65 2.61 -6.37 -3.34
N SER A 66 2.30 -6.42 -4.64
CA SER A 66 0.95 -6.16 -5.14
C SER A 66 0.71 -6.90 -6.46
N PRO A 67 -0.09 -7.98 -6.47
CA PRO A 67 -0.49 -8.65 -7.70
C PRO A 67 -1.15 -7.70 -8.71
N GLN A 68 -1.17 -8.11 -9.97
CA GLN A 68 -1.80 -7.33 -11.03
C GLN A 68 -3.32 -7.53 -11.13
N ALA A 69 -3.90 -8.33 -10.23
CA ALA A 69 -5.34 -8.58 -10.18
C ALA A 69 -6.10 -7.26 -9.95
N VAL A 70 -7.13 -7.02 -10.75
CA VAL A 70 -8.02 -5.84 -10.61
C VAL A 70 -9.37 -6.20 -10.00
N THR A 71 -9.65 -7.50 -9.89
CA THR A 71 -10.86 -8.05 -9.28
C THR A 71 -10.54 -8.60 -7.89
N CYS A 72 -11.47 -8.46 -6.96
CA CYS A 72 -11.31 -8.99 -5.61
C CYS A 72 -11.83 -10.43 -5.49
N THR A 73 -10.97 -11.34 -5.05
CA THR A 73 -11.38 -12.67 -4.54
C THR A 73 -11.81 -12.59 -3.07
N ASP A 74 -11.27 -11.63 -2.32
CA ASP A 74 -11.73 -11.24 -0.99
C ASP A 74 -12.09 -9.73 -0.97
N PRO A 75 -13.32 -9.37 -1.41
CA PRO A 75 -13.73 -7.97 -1.49
C PRO A 75 -13.72 -7.26 -0.14
N ALA A 76 -14.03 -7.96 0.95
CA ALA A 76 -14.10 -7.36 2.27
C ALA A 76 -12.70 -6.93 2.75
N ALA A 77 -11.69 -7.78 2.56
CA ALA A 77 -10.31 -7.46 2.93
C ALA A 77 -9.75 -6.25 2.17
N MET A 78 -10.26 -5.99 0.97
CA MET A 78 -9.81 -4.92 0.08
C MET A 78 -10.82 -3.79 -0.07
N ILE A 79 -11.82 -3.70 0.81
CA ILE A 79 -12.92 -2.72 0.79
C ILE A 79 -13.63 -2.58 -0.57
N GLY A 80 -13.56 -3.62 -1.41
CA GLY A 80 -14.12 -3.65 -2.76
C GLY A 80 -13.29 -2.97 -3.86
N PHE A 81 -12.07 -2.48 -3.57
CA PHE A 81 -11.28 -1.63 -4.47
C PHE A 81 -9.88 -2.21 -4.78
N CYS A 82 -9.82 -3.46 -5.25
CA CYS A 82 -8.56 -4.14 -5.58
C CYS A 82 -7.80 -3.47 -6.73
N ASP A 83 -8.50 -2.97 -7.74
CA ASP A 83 -7.94 -2.19 -8.84
C ASP A 83 -7.15 -0.96 -8.35
N GLN A 84 -7.65 -0.31 -7.30
CA GLN A 84 -6.99 0.85 -6.69
C GLN A 84 -5.74 0.47 -5.90
N ALA A 85 -5.69 -0.72 -5.30
CA ALA A 85 -4.49 -1.24 -4.63
C ALA A 85 -3.33 -1.34 -5.63
N GLN A 86 -3.57 -2.00 -6.76
CA GLN A 86 -2.58 -2.17 -7.81
C GLN A 86 -2.03 -0.83 -8.31
N GLY A 87 -2.93 0.11 -8.65
CA GLY A 87 -2.53 1.42 -9.18
C GLY A 87 -1.74 2.24 -8.17
N SER A 88 -2.14 2.22 -6.89
CA SER A 88 -1.45 2.95 -5.82
C SER A 88 -0.02 2.44 -5.59
N ASN A 89 0.18 1.12 -5.63
CA ASN A 89 1.50 0.50 -5.43
C ASN A 89 2.46 0.81 -6.58
N ARG A 90 1.98 0.78 -7.83
CA ARG A 90 2.80 1.17 -9.00
C ARG A 90 3.18 2.66 -8.98
N THR A 91 2.25 3.51 -8.57
CA THR A 91 2.50 4.94 -8.40
C THR A 91 3.58 5.20 -7.35
N PHE A 92 3.45 4.54 -6.19
CA PHE A 92 4.45 4.62 -5.13
C PHE A 92 5.83 4.12 -5.59
N TYR A 93 5.89 2.98 -6.29
CA TYR A 93 7.14 2.46 -6.84
C TYR A 93 7.83 3.47 -7.77
N ALA A 94 7.09 4.01 -8.74
CA ALA A 94 7.64 4.97 -9.70
C ALA A 94 8.21 6.21 -8.98
N HIS A 95 7.47 6.74 -8.00
CA HIS A 95 7.90 7.90 -7.22
C HIS A 95 9.10 7.60 -6.30
N TYR A 96 9.09 6.46 -5.59
CA TYR A 96 10.23 6.03 -4.76
C TYR A 96 11.52 5.92 -5.59
N ARG A 97 11.43 5.36 -6.80
CA ARG A 97 12.57 5.27 -7.72
C ARG A 97 12.98 6.63 -8.27
N SER A 98 12.04 7.52 -8.61
CA SER A 98 12.39 8.87 -9.09
C SER A 98 13.10 9.72 -8.04
N LEU A 99 12.84 9.46 -6.75
CA LEU A 99 13.54 10.08 -5.62
C LEU A 99 14.93 9.45 -5.36
N GLY A 100 15.35 8.47 -6.16
CA GLY A 100 16.64 7.79 -5.99
C GLY A 100 16.63 6.68 -4.95
N GLY A 101 15.46 6.17 -4.56
CA GLY A 101 15.32 5.05 -3.65
C GLY A 101 15.94 3.75 -4.19
N LYS A 102 16.84 3.15 -3.42
CA LYS A 102 17.63 1.96 -3.82
C LYS A 102 17.42 0.74 -2.94
N ASN A 103 16.98 0.91 -1.69
CA ASN A 103 16.86 -0.18 -0.71
C ASN A 103 15.43 -0.76 -0.65
N GLY A 104 14.85 -1.08 -1.81
CA GLY A 104 13.49 -1.61 -1.90
C GLY A 104 13.37 -2.78 -2.84
N TYR A 105 12.74 -3.85 -2.35
CA TYR A 105 12.22 -4.97 -3.12
C TYR A 105 10.75 -4.70 -3.47
N PHE A 106 10.42 -4.81 -4.76
CA PHE A 106 9.07 -4.58 -5.28
C PHE A 106 8.68 -5.75 -6.16
N ASP A 107 7.56 -6.39 -5.84
CA ASP A 107 7.02 -7.54 -6.58
C ASP A 107 5.59 -7.25 -7.05
N PHE A 108 5.41 -7.33 -8.37
CA PHE A 108 4.14 -7.04 -9.06
C PHE A 108 3.76 -8.21 -9.99
N PRO A 109 3.49 -9.41 -9.43
CA PRO A 109 3.31 -10.62 -10.24
C PRO A 109 2.03 -10.54 -11.08
N ALA A 110 2.08 -11.11 -12.28
CA ALA A 110 0.91 -11.24 -13.15
C ALA A 110 -0.13 -12.22 -12.60
N ALA A 111 0.31 -13.16 -11.77
CA ALA A 111 -0.53 -14.12 -11.06
C ALA A 111 -0.69 -13.74 -9.58
N GLY A 112 -1.70 -14.31 -8.93
CA GLY A 112 -2.06 -14.04 -7.54
C GLY A 112 -3.20 -13.04 -7.42
N ASN A 113 -3.73 -12.90 -6.21
CA ASN A 113 -4.88 -12.06 -5.89
C ASN A 113 -4.58 -11.16 -4.69
N HIS A 114 -5.46 -10.19 -4.45
CA HIS A 114 -5.44 -9.42 -3.22
C HIS A 114 -6.20 -10.17 -2.11
N ASP A 115 -5.63 -11.29 -1.65
CA ASP A 115 -6.21 -12.16 -0.63
C ASP A 115 -5.17 -12.84 0.28
N TRP A 116 -5.66 -13.47 1.36
CA TRP A 116 -4.84 -14.13 2.36
C TRP A 116 -3.95 -15.25 1.82
N GLY A 117 -4.40 -15.97 0.79
CA GLY A 117 -3.59 -17.02 0.16
C GLY A 117 -2.32 -16.44 -0.46
N SER A 118 -2.47 -15.35 -1.20
CA SER A 118 -1.36 -14.65 -1.85
C SER A 118 -0.46 -13.93 -0.84
N TRP A 119 -1.06 -13.28 0.18
CA TRP A 119 -0.29 -12.59 1.24
C TRP A 119 0.49 -13.54 2.13
N SER A 120 -0.03 -14.74 2.42
CA SER A 120 0.69 -15.76 3.18
C SER A 120 1.94 -16.24 2.43
N ALA A 121 1.83 -16.48 1.13
CA ALA A 121 2.97 -16.84 0.29
C ALA A 121 4.01 -15.71 0.23
N ALA A 122 3.56 -14.46 0.07
CA ALA A 122 4.43 -13.28 0.09
C ALA A 122 5.14 -13.11 1.45
N LEU A 123 4.47 -13.39 2.57
CA LEU A 123 5.06 -13.37 3.91
C LEU A 123 6.16 -14.43 4.07
N GLY A 124 5.96 -15.62 3.51
CA GLY A 124 7.01 -16.65 3.46
C GLY A 124 8.26 -16.18 2.71
N ALA A 125 8.08 -15.53 1.56
CA ALA A 125 9.20 -14.98 0.77
C ALA A 125 9.91 -13.80 1.47
N LEU A 126 9.16 -12.98 2.20
CA LEU A 126 9.65 -11.84 2.99
C LEU A 126 10.56 -12.27 4.16
N ALA A 127 10.31 -13.45 4.75
CA ALA A 127 10.83 -13.83 6.06
C ALA A 127 12.37 -13.70 6.19
N ASN A 128 13.11 -14.21 5.21
CA ASN A 128 14.58 -14.14 5.22
C ASN A 128 15.09 -12.70 5.07
N ASP A 129 14.36 -11.87 4.31
CA ASP A 129 14.76 -10.48 4.08
C ASP A 129 14.55 -9.61 5.31
N VAL A 130 13.45 -9.82 6.04
CA VAL A 130 13.22 -9.20 7.34
C VAL A 130 14.33 -9.62 8.30
N ALA A 131 14.60 -10.92 8.42
CA ALA A 131 15.62 -11.44 9.33
C ALA A 131 17.00 -10.82 9.04
N ALA A 132 17.40 -10.72 7.77
CA ALA A 132 18.67 -10.12 7.38
C ALA A 132 18.74 -8.60 7.63
N ALA A 133 17.62 -7.89 7.61
CA ALA A 133 17.57 -6.44 7.70
C ALA A 133 17.42 -5.87 9.12
N ILE A 134 17.07 -6.71 10.10
CA ILE A 134 16.89 -6.31 11.52
C ILE A 134 17.91 -6.93 12.48
N GLN A 135 18.87 -7.68 11.94
CA GLN A 135 20.08 -8.09 12.67
C GLN A 135 21.01 -6.89 12.90
#